data_AF-A0A933FTH5-F1
#
_entry.id   AF-A0A933FTH5-F1
#
_cell.length_a   1.000
_cell.length_b   1.000
_cell.length_c   1.000
_cell.angle_alpha   90.00
_cell.angle_beta   90.00
_cell.angle_gamma   90.00
#
_symmetry.space_group_name_H-M   'P 1'
#
loop_
_entity.id
_entity.type
_entity.pdbx_description
1 polymer ?
#
loop_
_entity_poly.entity_id
_entity_poly.type
_entity_poly.pdbx_seq_one_letter_code
_entity_poly.pdbx_strand_id
1 'polypeptide(L)'
;MKTHQQLSGFVTISALVLIIGLFSLSPPLGTRAEAAVAGPAMDEGELDPWEPFNERMFSFNRNVLDRFIIKPIATGYDAILPDPVQRSIRNAFDNLAVVRRLVNNLFQGKLGGAGREAARFTINSTVGVVGLFDVAKDGFGIMQSDEDTGQTFGVWGAGPGPYLVLPFLPPMTVRDGIGYALDAAMTPYVYFAPWYVNVGMTATNTVNERSLNLDKFERVEEGVIDLYSAVRNAYLQRREAAIRE
;
A
#
# COMPACT_ATOMS: atom_id res chain seq x y z
N MET A 1 -15.98 25.52 33.02
CA MET A 1 -14.99 25.91 31.99
C MET A 1 -13.81 24.95 32.03
N LYS A 2 -13.79 23.93 31.16
CA LYS A 2 -12.60 23.18 30.70
C LYS A 2 -13.06 22.10 29.72
N THR A 3 -13.40 22.52 28.52
CA THR A 3 -13.82 21.67 27.40
C THR A 3 -13.29 22.27 26.09
N HIS A 4 -11.97 22.46 25.97
CA HIS A 4 -11.38 22.96 24.72
C HIS A 4 -9.93 22.50 24.47
N GLN A 5 -9.56 21.28 24.91
CA GLN A 5 -8.20 20.77 24.66
C GLN A 5 -8.18 19.28 24.31
N GLN A 6 -9.07 18.86 23.41
CA GLN A 6 -9.08 17.50 22.83
C GLN A 6 -9.23 17.49 21.30
N LEU A 7 -9.36 18.66 20.65
CA LEU A 7 -9.62 18.74 19.19
C LEU A 7 -8.40 19.11 18.34
N SER A 8 -7.25 19.41 18.95
CA SER A 8 -6.02 19.77 18.20
C SER A 8 -5.14 18.56 17.85
N GLY A 9 -5.52 17.34 18.24
CA GLY A 9 -4.74 16.12 17.98
C GLY A 9 -5.10 15.39 16.67
N PHE A 10 -6.08 15.87 15.92
CA PHE A 10 -6.65 15.16 14.77
C PHE A 10 -5.86 15.29 13.45
N VAL A 11 -4.73 16.01 13.42
CA VAL A 11 -4.03 16.32 12.16
C VAL A 11 -2.54 15.89 12.14
N THR A 12 -1.97 15.38 13.23
CA THR A 12 -0.56 14.95 13.25
C THR A 12 -0.36 13.48 12.84
N ILE A 13 -0.40 13.29 11.53
CA ILE A 13 0.61 12.58 10.70
C ILE A 13 1.23 11.33 11.34
N SER A 14 0.66 10.17 11.00
CA SER A 14 1.36 8.88 11.06
C SER A 14 1.50 8.36 9.64
N ALA A 15 2.58 8.79 8.98
CA ALA A 15 2.88 8.48 7.60
C ALA A 15 4.26 7.81 7.59
N LEU A 16 4.27 6.47 7.61
CA LEU A 16 5.50 5.70 7.45
C LEU A 16 5.28 4.43 6.63
N VAL A 17 5.12 4.58 5.33
CA VAL A 17 5.05 3.49 4.35
C VAL A 17 5.94 3.87 3.18
N LEU A 18 7.08 3.17 3.05
CA LEU A 18 7.93 3.29 1.86
C LEU A 18 7.33 2.45 0.72
N ILE A 19 7.81 2.69 -0.50
CA ILE A 19 7.34 2.24 -1.83
C ILE A 19 7.10 0.71 -1.94
N ILE A 20 6.16 0.14 -1.20
CA ILE A 20 5.88 -1.30 -1.14
C ILE A 20 4.58 -1.64 -1.86
N GLY A 21 3.62 -0.71 -1.85
CA GLY A 21 2.29 -0.90 -2.39
C GLY A 21 2.25 -1.30 -3.86
N LEU A 22 3.28 -0.99 -4.67
CA LEU A 22 3.33 -1.29 -6.11
C LEU A 22 3.62 -2.76 -6.45
N PHE A 23 4.26 -3.54 -5.57
CA PHE A 23 4.81 -4.87 -5.92
C PHE A 23 4.09 -6.08 -5.30
N SER A 24 3.09 -5.88 -4.45
CA SER A 24 2.37 -6.94 -3.73
C SER A 24 1.35 -7.75 -4.58
N LEU A 25 1.12 -7.37 -5.84
CA LEU A 25 0.27 -8.10 -6.80
C LEU A 25 0.99 -8.24 -8.16
N SER A 26 2.09 -9.00 -8.20
CA SER A 26 2.55 -9.57 -9.47
C SER A 26 1.80 -10.87 -9.75
N PRO A 27 1.16 -11.04 -10.92
CA PRO A 27 0.73 -12.37 -11.37
C PRO A 27 1.97 -13.27 -11.58
N PRO A 28 1.83 -14.61 -11.51
CA PRO A 28 2.95 -15.52 -11.69
C PRO A 28 3.57 -15.29 -13.07
N LEU A 29 4.90 -15.11 -13.10
CA LEU A 29 5.70 -15.00 -14.30
C LEU A 29 5.67 -16.33 -15.06
N GLY A 30 4.62 -16.55 -15.83
CA GLY A 30 4.53 -17.56 -16.87
C GLY A 30 5.00 -16.96 -18.19
N THR A 31 6.24 -17.28 -18.58
CA THR A 31 6.76 -17.28 -19.96
C THR A 31 6.10 -16.31 -20.96
N ARG A 32 6.51 -15.05 -20.93
CA ARG A 32 6.62 -14.23 -22.14
C ARG A 32 7.65 -13.12 -21.91
N ALA A 33 8.91 -13.47 -22.11
CA ALA A 33 9.93 -12.49 -22.42
C ALA A 33 9.53 -11.75 -23.71
N GLU A 34 9.91 -10.47 -23.80
CA GLU A 34 9.74 -9.58 -24.96
C GLU A 34 8.30 -9.23 -25.35
N ALA A 35 7.73 -8.27 -24.62
CA ALA A 35 6.92 -7.23 -25.26
C ALA A 35 7.45 -5.88 -24.77
N ALA A 36 7.98 -5.10 -25.72
CA ALA A 36 8.48 -3.76 -25.51
C ALA A 36 7.50 -2.93 -24.67
N VAL A 37 8.03 -2.22 -23.67
CA VAL A 37 7.29 -1.21 -22.90
C VAL A 37 7.06 0.01 -23.79
N ALA A 38 6.18 -0.14 -24.76
CA ALA A 38 5.50 0.94 -25.45
C ALA A 38 4.02 0.79 -25.09
N GLY A 39 3.67 1.22 -23.86
CA GLY A 39 2.27 1.49 -23.52
C GLY A 39 1.73 2.60 -24.43
N PRO A 40 0.41 2.69 -24.62
CA PRO A 40 -0.18 3.77 -25.41
C PRO A 40 0.34 5.12 -24.88
N ALA A 41 0.69 6.03 -25.79
CA ALA A 41 1.05 7.39 -25.46
C ALA A 41 -0.11 8.00 -24.66
N MET A 42 0.11 8.15 -23.36
CA MET A 42 -0.83 8.82 -22.48
C MET A 42 -0.82 10.31 -22.85
N ASP A 43 -2.01 10.88 -22.88
CA ASP A 43 -2.32 12.21 -23.44
C ASP A 43 -1.39 13.31 -22.91
N GLU A 44 -1.02 14.26 -23.76
CA GLU A 44 -0.02 15.33 -23.56
C GLU A 44 -0.36 16.32 -22.41
N GLY A 45 -1.48 16.10 -21.69
CA GLY A 45 -1.84 16.77 -20.44
C GLY A 45 -1.15 16.22 -19.18
N GLU A 46 -0.30 15.19 -19.31
CA GLU A 46 0.27 14.40 -18.21
C GLU A 46 1.69 14.83 -17.77
N LEU A 47 1.98 16.13 -17.79
CA LEU A 47 3.14 16.69 -17.08
C LEU A 47 2.86 16.66 -15.58
N ASP A 48 3.68 15.94 -14.81
CA ASP A 48 3.66 16.03 -13.36
C ASP A 48 4.03 17.46 -12.94
N PRO A 49 3.07 18.29 -12.48
CA PRO A 49 3.34 19.69 -12.20
C PRO A 49 4.34 19.89 -11.06
N TRP A 50 4.54 18.84 -10.25
CA TRP A 50 5.43 18.83 -9.10
C TRP A 50 6.63 17.93 -9.31
N GLU A 51 6.96 17.58 -10.56
CA GLU A 51 8.11 16.71 -10.90
C GLU A 51 9.42 17.14 -10.19
N PRO A 52 9.83 18.43 -10.18
CA PRO A 52 11.08 18.81 -9.52
C PRO A 52 11.06 18.55 -8.01
N PHE A 53 9.89 18.60 -7.37
CA PHE A 53 9.74 18.26 -5.96
C PHE A 53 9.67 16.74 -5.78
N ASN A 54 8.83 16.07 -6.56
CA ASN A 54 8.58 14.64 -6.46
C ASN A 54 9.84 13.82 -6.75
N GLU A 55 10.63 14.19 -7.74
CA GLU A 55 11.89 13.52 -8.08
C GLU A 55 12.92 13.66 -6.94
N ARG A 56 13.04 14.86 -6.35
CA ARG A 56 13.91 15.09 -5.17
C ARG A 56 13.45 14.28 -3.97
N MET A 57 12.15 14.27 -3.69
CA MET A 57 11.57 13.49 -2.59
C MET A 57 11.72 11.99 -2.82
N PHE A 58 11.54 11.53 -4.06
CA PHE A 58 11.76 10.15 -4.46
C PHE A 58 13.23 9.75 -4.26
N SER A 59 14.15 10.61 -4.69
CA SER A 59 15.59 10.43 -4.47
C SER A 59 15.92 10.38 -2.97
N PHE A 60 15.32 11.24 -2.15
CA PHE A 60 15.48 11.19 -0.69
C PHE A 60 14.96 9.87 -0.09
N ASN A 61 13.74 9.45 -0.46
CA ASN A 61 13.13 8.20 0.00
C ASN A 61 13.99 6.98 -0.37
N ARG A 62 14.54 6.95 -1.59
CA ARG A 62 15.40 5.85 -2.06
C ARG A 62 16.80 5.90 -1.46
N ASN A 63 17.50 7.01 -1.67
CA ASN A 63 18.93 7.11 -1.40
C ASN A 63 19.25 7.35 0.06
N VAL A 64 18.33 7.94 0.83
CA VAL A 64 18.52 8.21 2.26
C VAL A 64 17.74 7.22 3.10
N LEU A 65 16.41 7.22 2.98
CA LEU A 65 15.57 6.43 3.87
C LEU A 65 15.72 4.93 3.61
N ASP A 66 15.50 4.47 2.39
CA ASP A 66 15.57 3.04 2.08
C ASP A 66 17.00 2.53 2.23
N ARG A 67 17.95 3.13 1.52
CA ARG A 67 19.34 2.66 1.46
C ARG A 67 20.02 2.60 2.83
N PHE A 68 19.84 3.61 3.69
CA PHE A 68 20.56 3.67 4.97
C PHE A 68 19.74 3.25 6.19
N ILE A 69 18.42 3.20 6.09
CA ILE A 69 17.55 2.90 7.25
C ILE A 69 16.75 1.63 6.99
N ILE A 70 15.86 1.62 5.99
CA ILE A 70 14.90 0.53 5.84
C ILE A 70 15.55 -0.75 5.31
N LYS A 71 16.34 -0.69 4.21
CA LYS A 71 17.00 -1.87 3.61
C LYS A 71 17.91 -2.56 4.64
N PRO A 72 18.81 -1.90 5.39
CA PRO A 72 19.63 -2.58 6.40
C PRO A 72 18.82 -3.25 7.51
N ILE A 73 17.78 -2.57 8.02
CA ILE A 73 16.90 -3.14 9.07
C ILE A 73 16.14 -4.34 8.51
N ALA A 74 15.60 -4.23 7.30
CA ALA A 74 14.88 -5.30 6.62
C ALA A 74 15.78 -6.50 6.31
N THR A 75 17.03 -6.30 5.89
CA THR A 75 18.01 -7.39 5.71
C THR A 75 18.34 -8.07 7.02
N GLY A 76 18.51 -7.32 8.12
CA GLY A 76 18.69 -7.92 9.44
C GLY A 76 17.45 -8.68 9.92
N TYR A 77 16.26 -8.14 9.67
CA TYR A 77 14.98 -8.78 9.96
C TYR A 77 14.83 -10.10 9.19
N ASP A 78 15.16 -10.10 7.89
CA ASP A 78 15.13 -11.27 7.02
C ASP A 78 16.11 -12.36 7.46
N ALA A 79 17.31 -11.96 7.91
CA ALA A 79 18.32 -12.89 8.41
C ALA A 79 17.90 -13.60 9.71
N ILE A 80 17.01 -13.00 10.51
CA ILE A 80 16.60 -13.53 11.83
C ILE A 80 15.28 -14.30 11.74
N LEU A 81 14.31 -13.79 10.96
CA LEU A 81 12.96 -14.33 10.91
C LEU A 81 12.73 -15.14 9.63
N PRO A 82 12.39 -16.43 9.72
CA PRO A 82 12.09 -17.24 8.55
C PRO A 82 10.88 -16.71 7.76
N ASP A 83 10.91 -16.88 6.43
CA ASP A 83 9.82 -16.58 5.49
C ASP A 83 8.40 -16.87 6.00
N PRO A 84 8.10 -18.05 6.58
CA PRO A 84 6.76 -18.34 7.09
C PRO A 84 6.30 -17.36 8.19
N VAL A 85 7.19 -16.95 9.07
CA VAL A 85 6.89 -16.00 10.17
C VAL A 85 6.62 -14.62 9.59
N GLN A 86 7.47 -14.15 8.67
CA GLN A 86 7.29 -12.86 8.00
C GLN A 86 5.95 -12.80 7.23
N ARG A 87 5.60 -13.89 6.54
CA ARG A 87 4.31 -14.01 5.84
C ARG A 87 3.14 -14.02 6.82
N SER A 88 3.26 -14.67 7.98
CA SER A 88 2.21 -14.63 9.00
C SER A 88 2.00 -13.24 9.58
N ILE A 89 3.07 -12.47 9.79
CA ILE A 89 2.97 -11.07 10.23
C ILE A 89 2.25 -10.23 9.18
N ARG A 90 2.63 -10.37 7.90
CA ARG A 90 1.92 -9.71 6.79
C ARG A 90 0.43 -10.07 6.78
N ASN A 91 0.10 -11.37 6.86
CA ASN A 91 -1.28 -11.84 6.85
C ASN A 91 -2.11 -11.24 8.00
N ALA A 92 -1.52 -11.10 9.20
CA ALA A 92 -2.19 -10.48 10.33
C ALA A 92 -2.50 -9.00 10.06
N PHE A 93 -1.55 -8.24 9.51
CA PHE A 93 -1.80 -6.86 9.08
C PHE A 93 -2.86 -6.77 7.98
N ASP A 94 -2.82 -7.68 7.01
CA ASP A 94 -3.83 -7.76 5.94
C ASP A 94 -5.23 -8.06 6.48
N ASN A 95 -5.34 -8.91 7.50
CA ASN A 95 -6.60 -9.24 8.15
C ASN A 95 -7.17 -8.04 8.93
N LEU A 96 -6.32 -7.26 9.60
CA LEU A 96 -6.73 -6.01 10.26
C LEU A 96 -7.18 -4.95 9.24
N ALA A 97 -6.54 -4.92 8.07
CA ALA A 97 -6.90 -4.02 6.99
C ALA A 97 -8.20 -4.40 6.26
N VAL A 98 -8.91 -5.46 6.65
CA VAL A 98 -10.18 -5.84 6.02
C VAL A 98 -11.23 -4.73 6.12
N VAL A 99 -11.24 -3.95 7.21
CA VAL A 99 -12.29 -2.96 7.48
C VAL A 99 -12.32 -1.91 6.37
N ARG A 100 -11.15 -1.37 5.99
CA ARG A 100 -11.05 -0.41 4.89
C ARG A 100 -11.57 -1.02 3.58
N ARG A 101 -11.21 -2.27 3.28
CA ARG A 101 -11.55 -2.93 2.02
C ARG A 101 -13.03 -3.28 1.94
N LEU A 102 -13.61 -3.77 3.02
CA LEU A 102 -15.02 -4.12 3.12
C LEU A 102 -15.90 -2.87 2.91
N VAL A 103 -15.59 -1.78 3.61
CA VAL A 103 -16.36 -0.54 3.50
C VAL A 103 -16.23 0.08 2.11
N ASN A 104 -15.02 0.08 1.52
CA ASN A 104 -14.84 0.63 0.18
C ASN A 104 -15.50 -0.22 -0.91
N ASN A 105 -15.49 -1.55 -0.80
CA ASN A 105 -16.30 -2.41 -1.67
C ASN A 105 -17.79 -2.03 -1.61
N LEU A 106 -18.33 -1.79 -0.41
CA LEU A 106 -19.72 -1.39 -0.24
C LEU A 106 -20.00 -0.01 -0.86
N PHE A 107 -19.13 0.98 -0.66
CA PHE A 107 -19.29 2.31 -1.26
C PHE A 107 -19.10 2.33 -2.78
N GLN A 108 -18.36 1.38 -3.34
CA GLN A 108 -18.25 1.19 -4.78
C GLN A 108 -19.38 0.31 -5.36
N GLY A 109 -20.28 -0.22 -4.53
CA GLY A 109 -21.36 -1.11 -4.97
C GLY A 109 -20.91 -2.53 -5.32
N LYS A 110 -19.66 -2.90 -5.01
CA LYS A 110 -19.04 -4.21 -5.29
C LYS A 110 -19.45 -5.25 -4.24
N LEU A 111 -20.71 -5.68 -4.25
CA LEU A 111 -21.25 -6.63 -3.27
C LEU A 111 -20.49 -7.97 -3.23
N GLY A 112 -20.06 -8.47 -4.39
CA GLY A 112 -19.24 -9.69 -4.47
C GLY A 112 -17.88 -9.52 -3.77
N GLY A 113 -17.22 -8.38 -3.97
CA GLY A 113 -15.97 -8.05 -3.28
C GLY A 113 -16.15 -7.90 -1.77
N ALA A 114 -17.21 -7.20 -1.33
CA ALA A 114 -17.55 -7.09 0.09
C ALA A 114 -17.79 -8.46 0.74
N GLY A 115 -18.52 -9.34 0.06
CA GLY A 115 -18.75 -10.72 0.52
C GLY A 115 -17.45 -11.53 0.66
N ARG A 116 -16.52 -11.40 -0.30
CA ARG A 116 -15.18 -12.03 -0.22
C ARG A 116 -14.39 -11.52 0.98
N GLU A 117 -14.33 -10.21 1.19
CA GLU A 117 -13.62 -9.62 2.34
C GLU A 117 -14.21 -10.09 3.67
N ALA A 118 -15.54 -10.11 3.80
CA ALA A 118 -16.20 -10.61 4.99
C ALA A 118 -15.87 -12.09 5.25
N ALA A 119 -15.95 -12.93 4.22
CA ALA A 119 -15.61 -14.35 4.32
C ALA A 119 -14.14 -14.56 4.70
N ARG A 120 -13.21 -13.82 4.07
CA ARG A 120 -11.77 -13.87 4.38
C ARG A 120 -11.53 -13.51 5.84
N PHE A 121 -12.11 -12.41 6.33
CA PHE A 121 -11.96 -12.01 7.72
C PHE A 121 -12.48 -13.06 8.70
N THR A 122 -13.67 -13.62 8.44
CA THR A 122 -14.23 -14.67 9.31
C THR A 122 -13.34 -15.91 9.33
N ILE A 123 -12.92 -16.42 8.17
CA ILE A 123 -12.10 -17.63 8.07
C ILE A 123 -10.72 -17.41 8.68
N ASN A 124 -10.03 -16.33 8.30
CA ASN A 124 -8.66 -16.06 8.74
C ASN A 124 -8.63 -15.70 10.23
N SER A 125 -9.65 -15.02 10.77
CA SER A 125 -9.68 -14.71 12.21
C SER A 125 -9.99 -15.93 13.08
N THR A 126 -10.76 -16.89 12.57
CA THR A 126 -11.16 -18.10 13.33
C THR A 126 -10.19 -19.25 13.12
N VAL A 127 -10.10 -19.77 11.90
CA VAL A 127 -9.27 -20.92 11.53
C VAL A 127 -7.82 -20.49 11.32
N GLY A 128 -7.61 -19.29 10.77
CA GLY A 128 -6.29 -18.74 10.49
C GLY A 128 -5.55 -18.12 11.69
N VAL A 129 -5.99 -18.40 12.92
CA VAL A 129 -5.37 -17.92 14.17
C VAL A 129 -5.23 -16.39 14.17
N VAL A 130 -6.36 -15.68 14.22
CA VAL A 130 -6.41 -14.20 14.24
C VAL A 130 -5.75 -13.56 13.01
N GLY A 131 -5.76 -14.27 11.88
CA GLY A 131 -5.21 -13.80 10.61
C GLY A 131 -3.74 -14.11 10.37
N LEU A 132 -3.06 -14.84 11.25
CA LEU A 132 -1.67 -15.27 11.00
C LEU A 132 -1.54 -16.20 9.79
N PHE A 133 -2.61 -16.94 9.45
CA PHE A 133 -2.65 -17.82 8.28
C PHE A 133 -3.79 -17.41 7.34
N ASP A 134 -3.48 -17.24 6.05
CA ASP A 134 -4.47 -16.91 5.02
C ASP A 134 -5.19 -18.17 4.51
N VAL A 135 -5.92 -18.82 5.42
CA VAL A 135 -6.68 -20.05 5.16
C VAL A 135 -7.76 -19.82 4.10
N ALA A 136 -8.34 -18.62 4.05
CA ALA A 136 -9.33 -18.27 3.03
C ALA A 136 -8.76 -18.34 1.61
N LYS A 137 -7.52 -17.88 1.41
CA LYS A 137 -6.84 -17.99 0.11
C LYS A 137 -6.38 -19.42 -0.14
N ASP A 138 -5.59 -19.98 0.77
CA ASP A 138 -4.86 -21.23 0.52
C ASP A 138 -5.75 -22.47 0.58
N GLY A 139 -6.83 -22.42 1.40
CA GLY A 139 -7.78 -23.51 1.55
C GLY A 139 -9.02 -23.40 0.68
N PHE A 140 -9.48 -22.18 0.38
CA PHE A 140 -10.77 -21.96 -0.29
C PHE A 140 -10.69 -21.14 -1.60
N GLY A 141 -9.50 -20.66 -1.98
CA GLY A 141 -9.31 -19.86 -3.20
C GLY A 141 -9.98 -18.48 -3.15
N ILE A 142 -10.35 -17.99 -1.97
CA ILE A 142 -11.02 -16.70 -1.81
C ILE A 142 -9.97 -15.59 -1.83
N MET A 143 -9.80 -14.97 -2.99
CA MET A 143 -8.83 -13.90 -3.20
C MET A 143 -9.24 -12.60 -2.50
N GLN A 144 -8.25 -11.88 -1.99
CA GLN A 144 -8.39 -10.53 -1.45
C GLN A 144 -8.75 -9.55 -2.57
N SER A 145 -9.61 -8.60 -2.24
CA SER A 145 -9.87 -7.36 -2.98
C SER A 145 -8.83 -6.33 -2.55
N ASP A 146 -8.43 -5.36 -3.38
CA ASP A 146 -7.49 -4.32 -2.96
C ASP A 146 -8.15 -2.94 -2.98
N GLU A 147 -9.30 -2.81 -2.32
CA GLU A 147 -10.12 -1.59 -2.34
C GLU A 147 -9.73 -0.57 -1.26
N ASP A 148 -9.72 0.70 -1.64
CA ASP A 148 -9.37 1.82 -0.75
C ASP A 148 -10.18 3.09 -1.07
N THR A 149 -10.12 4.08 -0.19
CA THR A 149 -10.99 5.27 -0.29
C THR A 149 -10.66 6.13 -1.50
N GLY A 150 -9.40 6.16 -1.95
CA GLY A 150 -9.05 6.89 -3.16
C GLY A 150 -9.63 6.23 -4.43
N GLN A 151 -9.77 4.90 -4.46
CA GLN A 151 -10.45 4.19 -5.55
C GLN A 151 -11.94 4.52 -5.53
N THR A 152 -12.55 4.48 -4.35
CA THR A 152 -13.95 4.89 -4.18
C THR A 152 -14.20 6.29 -4.72
N PHE A 153 -13.35 7.27 -4.40
CA PHE A 153 -13.45 8.60 -5.00
C PHE A 153 -13.29 8.59 -6.52
N GLY A 154 -12.36 7.79 -7.05
CA GLY A 154 -12.18 7.62 -8.49
C GLY A 154 -13.42 7.06 -9.18
N VAL A 155 -14.04 6.02 -8.62
CA VAL A 155 -15.29 5.41 -9.12
C VAL A 155 -16.44 6.43 -9.13
N TRP A 156 -16.46 7.33 -8.15
CA TRP A 156 -17.47 8.40 -8.05
C TRP A 156 -17.14 9.63 -8.89
N GLY A 157 -16.11 9.56 -9.75
CA GLY A 157 -15.77 10.60 -10.72
C GLY A 157 -14.80 11.66 -10.24
N ALA A 158 -14.21 11.53 -9.04
CA ALA A 158 -13.15 12.42 -8.60
C ALA A 158 -11.87 12.16 -9.42
N GLY A 159 -11.39 13.20 -10.10
CA GLY A 159 -10.12 13.15 -10.83
C GLY A 159 -8.95 12.85 -9.88
N PRO A 160 -7.84 12.29 -10.40
CA PRO A 160 -6.69 11.92 -9.57
C PRO A 160 -6.02 13.13 -8.91
N GLY A 161 -6.05 14.30 -9.56
CA GLY A 161 -5.21 15.44 -9.21
C GLY A 161 -3.72 15.16 -9.50
N PRO A 162 -2.82 16.11 -9.17
CA PRO A 162 -1.39 15.95 -9.38
C PRO A 162 -0.82 14.72 -8.66
N TYR A 163 0.23 14.14 -9.26
CA TYR A 163 1.04 13.12 -8.61
C TYR A 163 1.90 13.75 -7.51
N LEU A 164 2.09 13.02 -6.42
CA LEU A 164 2.77 13.51 -5.23
C LEU A 164 3.59 12.41 -4.60
N VAL A 165 4.85 12.73 -4.32
CA VAL A 165 5.76 11.88 -3.54
C VAL A 165 6.11 12.61 -2.25
N LEU A 166 5.76 12.00 -1.12
CA LEU A 166 6.02 12.52 0.21
C LEU A 166 7.04 11.64 0.95
N PRO A 167 7.75 12.20 1.95
CA PRO A 167 8.65 11.40 2.75
C PRO A 167 7.86 10.32 3.48
N PHE A 168 8.40 9.10 3.48
CA PHE A 168 7.79 7.95 4.13
C PHE A 168 6.35 7.65 3.70
N LEU A 169 5.91 8.06 2.52
CA LEU A 169 4.61 7.66 1.98
C LEU A 169 4.81 6.96 0.64
N PRO A 170 3.87 6.05 0.27
CA PRO A 170 3.89 5.46 -1.04
C PRO A 170 3.64 6.57 -2.07
N PRO A 171 4.07 6.37 -3.32
CA PRO A 171 3.70 7.29 -4.37
C PRO A 171 2.18 7.32 -4.54
N MET A 172 1.62 8.51 -4.70
CA MET A 172 0.17 8.71 -4.72
C MET A 172 -0.24 9.92 -5.54
N THR A 173 -1.51 10.05 -5.90
CA THR A 173 -2.06 11.33 -6.35
C THR A 173 -2.68 12.10 -5.18
N VAL A 174 -3.03 13.38 -5.38
CA VAL A 174 -3.71 14.17 -4.33
C VAL A 174 -5.00 13.49 -3.85
N ARG A 175 -5.84 12.99 -4.77
CA ARG A 175 -7.04 12.22 -4.42
C ARG A 175 -6.70 11.03 -3.54
N ASP A 176 -5.67 10.29 -3.93
CA ASP A 176 -5.28 9.07 -3.25
C ASP A 176 -4.63 9.35 -1.89
N GLY A 177 -3.98 10.50 -1.71
CA GLY A 177 -3.52 10.98 -0.40
C GLY A 177 -4.65 11.34 0.55
N ILE A 178 -5.72 11.97 0.05
CA ILE A 178 -6.93 12.21 0.85
C ILE A 178 -7.59 10.88 1.23
N GLY A 179 -7.71 9.96 0.26
CA GLY A 179 -8.21 8.60 0.49
C GLY A 179 -7.40 7.86 1.56
N TYR A 180 -6.07 7.91 1.47
CA TYR A 180 -5.15 7.30 2.43
C TYR A 180 -5.38 7.83 3.86
N ALA A 181 -5.60 9.14 4.04
CA ALA A 181 -5.90 9.71 5.35
C ALA A 181 -7.23 9.20 5.94
N LEU A 182 -8.24 9.01 5.09
CA LEU A 182 -9.52 8.43 5.50
C LEU A 182 -9.39 6.93 5.81
N ASP A 183 -8.64 6.17 5.01
CA ASP A 183 -8.37 4.76 5.29
C ASP A 183 -7.59 4.57 6.60
N ALA A 184 -6.65 5.48 6.90
CA ALA A 184 -5.95 5.50 8.17
C ALA A 184 -6.91 5.74 9.34
N ALA A 185 -7.89 6.64 9.19
CA ALA A 185 -8.95 6.83 10.18
C ALA A 185 -9.86 5.60 10.30
N MET A 186 -10.03 4.78 9.27
CA MET A 186 -10.84 3.56 9.33
C MET A 186 -10.12 2.37 9.99
N THR A 187 -8.88 2.57 10.43
CA THR A 187 -8.05 1.53 10.99
C THR A 187 -8.33 1.35 12.49
N PRO A 188 -8.92 0.22 12.93
CA PRO A 188 -9.47 0.11 14.30
C PRO A 188 -8.45 0.36 15.41
N TYR A 189 -7.22 -0.14 15.25
CA TYR A 189 -6.20 -0.05 16.29
C TYR A 189 -5.76 1.39 16.59
N VAL A 190 -5.98 2.34 15.68
CA VAL A 190 -5.64 3.76 15.87
C VAL A 190 -6.40 4.38 17.04
N TYR A 191 -7.58 3.84 17.37
CA TYR A 191 -8.45 4.36 18.44
C TYR A 191 -8.20 3.73 19.81
N PHE A 192 -7.59 2.54 19.85
CA PHE A 192 -7.42 1.77 21.09
C PHE A 192 -5.96 1.65 21.53
N ALA A 193 -5.02 1.96 20.64
CA ALA A 193 -3.58 1.91 20.92
C ALA A 193 -2.99 3.32 21.04
N PRO A 194 -2.04 3.55 21.97
CA PRO A 194 -1.27 4.79 22.01
C PRO A 194 -0.55 5.07 20.69
N TRP A 195 -0.34 6.35 20.36
CA TRP A 195 0.24 6.75 19.08
C TRP A 195 1.58 6.08 18.76
N TYR A 196 2.44 5.82 19.76
CA TYR A 196 3.73 5.14 19.56
C TYR A 196 3.57 3.66 19.18
N VAL A 197 2.47 3.01 19.58
CA VAL A 197 2.16 1.64 19.14
C VAL A 197 1.75 1.65 17.67
N ASN A 198 0.98 2.65 17.23
CA ASN A 198 0.61 2.81 15.82
C ASN A 198 1.85 3.01 14.94
N VAL A 199 2.78 3.86 15.37
CA VAL A 199 4.07 4.06 14.69
C VAL A 199 4.87 2.76 14.65
N GLY A 200 4.95 2.02 15.76
CA GLY A 200 5.64 0.74 15.83
C GLY A 200 5.05 -0.33 14.91
N MET A 201 3.72 -0.42 14.84
CA MET A 201 3.02 -1.35 13.95
C MET A 201 3.28 -1.03 12.48
N THR A 202 3.14 0.25 12.12
CA THR A 202 3.42 0.72 10.76
C THR A 202 4.88 0.50 10.36
N ALA A 203 5.83 0.78 11.26
CA ALA A 203 7.26 0.52 11.02
C ALA A 203 7.54 -0.98 10.87
N THR A 204 6.92 -1.82 11.71
CA THR A 204 7.05 -3.28 11.63
C THR A 204 6.52 -3.80 10.30
N ASN A 205 5.33 -3.34 9.88
CA ASN A 205 4.76 -3.75 8.60
C ASN A 205 5.65 -3.32 7.42
N THR A 206 6.15 -2.09 7.44
CA THR A 206 7.07 -1.58 6.40
C THR A 206 8.36 -2.38 6.32
N VAL A 207 8.98 -2.71 7.47
CA VAL A 207 10.20 -3.54 7.51
C VAL A 207 9.92 -4.96 7.02
N ASN A 208 8.85 -5.58 7.49
CA ASN A 208 8.44 -6.94 7.12
C ASN A 208 8.12 -7.07 5.63
N GLU A 209 7.47 -6.07 5.05
CA GLU A 209 7.24 -6.05 3.61
C GLU A 209 8.51 -5.79 2.81
N ARG A 210 9.40 -4.92 3.30
CA ARG A 210 10.69 -4.69 2.65
C ARG A 210 11.55 -5.95 2.66
N SER A 211 11.56 -6.72 3.76
CA SER A 211 12.33 -7.97 3.90
C SER A 211 11.83 -9.03 2.93
N LEU A 212 10.51 -9.25 2.86
CA LEU A 212 9.88 -10.20 1.93
C LEU A 212 10.11 -9.91 0.43
N ASN A 213 10.64 -8.74 0.09
CA ASN A 213 10.76 -8.28 -1.29
C ASN A 213 12.16 -7.74 -1.66
N LEU A 214 13.20 -7.95 -0.83
CA LEU A 214 14.56 -7.41 -1.04
C LEU A 214 15.05 -7.55 -2.50
N ASP A 215 15.04 -8.77 -3.03
CA ASP A 215 15.51 -9.10 -4.40
C ASP A 215 14.65 -8.49 -5.51
N LYS A 216 13.35 -8.29 -5.27
CA LYS A 216 12.47 -7.69 -6.28
C LYS A 216 12.81 -6.23 -6.48
N PHE A 217 13.05 -5.51 -5.39
CA PHE A 217 13.43 -4.10 -5.45
C PHE A 217 14.79 -3.91 -6.13
N GLU A 218 15.77 -4.74 -5.80
CA GLU A 218 17.12 -4.64 -6.37
C GLU A 218 17.09 -4.84 -7.90
N ARG A 219 16.38 -5.87 -8.37
CA ARG A 219 16.22 -6.11 -9.81
C ARG A 219 15.54 -4.97 -10.56
N VAL A 220 14.54 -4.34 -9.96
CA VAL A 220 13.84 -3.20 -10.57
C VAL A 220 14.75 -1.96 -10.59
N GLU A 221 15.49 -1.73 -9.51
CA GLU A 221 16.42 -0.61 -9.40
C GLU A 221 17.58 -0.71 -10.41
N GLU A 222 18.09 -1.91 -10.65
CA GLU A 222 19.17 -2.17 -11.62
C GLU A 222 18.68 -2.20 -13.07
N GLY A 223 17.43 -2.62 -13.31
CA GLY A 223 16.86 -2.80 -14.64
C GLY A 223 16.30 -1.54 -15.30
N VAL A 224 16.21 -0.43 -14.57
CA VAL A 224 15.51 0.79 -15.04
C VAL A 224 16.44 2.01 -14.98
N ILE A 225 16.58 2.70 -16.11
CA ILE A 225 17.39 3.93 -16.22
C ILE A 225 16.73 5.09 -15.46
N ASP A 226 15.44 5.33 -15.73
CA ASP A 226 14.64 6.35 -15.04
C ASP A 226 13.61 5.67 -14.12
N LEU A 227 14.06 5.34 -12.92
CA LEU A 227 13.25 4.66 -11.93
C LEU A 227 12.08 5.53 -11.43
N TYR A 228 12.25 6.85 -11.37
CA TYR A 228 11.20 7.75 -10.92
C TYR A 228 10.00 7.70 -11.86
N SER A 229 10.24 7.94 -13.16
CA SER A 229 9.19 7.91 -14.18
C SER A 229 8.55 6.53 -14.29
N ALA A 230 9.34 5.47 -14.20
CA ALA A 230 8.81 4.10 -14.22
C ALA A 230 7.86 3.82 -13.03
N VAL A 231 8.23 4.23 -11.82
CA VAL A 231 7.39 4.07 -10.62
C VAL A 231 6.11 4.90 -10.74
N ARG A 232 6.21 6.15 -11.18
CA ARG A 232 5.06 7.03 -11.40
C ARG A 232 4.09 6.44 -12.41
N ASN A 233 4.57 6.04 -13.58
CA ASN A 233 3.73 5.52 -14.66
C ASN A 233 3.08 4.19 -14.25
N ALA A 234 3.83 3.30 -13.60
CA ALA A 234 3.28 2.05 -13.09
C ALA A 234 2.17 2.30 -12.04
N TYR A 235 2.35 3.29 -11.17
CA TYR A 235 1.33 3.70 -10.21
C TYR A 235 0.06 4.21 -10.89
N LEU A 236 0.19 5.18 -11.79
CA LEU A 236 -0.97 5.78 -12.47
C LEU A 236 -1.74 4.75 -13.30
N GLN A 237 -1.04 3.90 -14.05
CA GLN A 237 -1.66 2.82 -14.84
C GLN A 237 -2.38 1.80 -13.96
N ARG A 238 -1.74 1.33 -12.88
CA ARG A 238 -2.39 0.42 -11.94
C ARG A 238 -3.63 1.06 -11.31
N ARG A 239 -3.53 2.35 -10.96
CA ARG A 239 -4.62 3.06 -10.30
C ARG A 239 -5.83 3.21 -11.20
N GLU A 240 -5.61 3.55 -12.47
CA GLU A 240 -6.66 3.63 -13.47
C GLU A 240 -7.30 2.26 -13.73
N ALA A 241 -6.51 1.19 -13.73
CA ALA A 241 -7.04 -0.17 -13.85
C ALA A 241 -7.94 -0.54 -12.66
N ALA A 242 -7.49 -0.27 -11.43
CA ALA A 242 -8.24 -0.60 -10.21
C ALA A 242 -9.58 0.13 -10.09
N ILE A 243 -9.65 1.38 -10.58
CA ILE A 243 -10.90 2.17 -10.60
C ILE A 243 -11.90 1.66 -11.64
N ARG A 244 -11.43 1.01 -12.71
CA ARG A 244 -12.26 0.49 -13.80
C ARG A 244 -12.78 -0.93 -13.55
N GLU A 245 -12.13 -1.69 -12.67
CA GLU A 245 -12.58 -3.01 -12.21
C GLU A 245 -13.88 -2.90 -11.40
#